data_AF-A0A6L7M6P0-F1
#
_entry.id   AF-A0A6L7M6P0-F1
#
_cell.length_a   1.000
_cell.length_b   1.000
_cell.length_c   1.000
_cell.angle_alpha   90.00
_cell.angle_beta   90.00
_cell.angle_gamma   90.00
#
_symmetry.space_group_name_H-M   'P 1'
#
loop_
_entity.id
_entity.type
_entity.pdbx_description
1 polymer ?
#
loop_
_entity_poly.entity_id
_entity_poly.type
_entity_poly.pdbx_seq_one_letter_code
_entity_poly.pdbx_strand_id
1 'polypeptide(L)' 'MSDQGQQHPISIYFWVWGLLFVLSAASYMVDYVAFQGYVRWTLIIIFMMLKAGLIVAIFMHMMW' A
#
# COMPACT_ATOMS: atom_id res chain seq x y z
N MET A 1 -22.43 29.96 -7.61
CA MET A 1 -21.07 30.09 -7.04
C MET A 1 -20.39 28.74 -7.13
N SER A 2 -19.39 28.63 -8.00
CA SER A 2 -18.54 27.45 -8.19
C SER A 2 -17.29 27.60 -7.32
N ASP A 3 -17.28 26.97 -6.15
CA ASP A 3 -16.06 26.74 -5.36
C ASP A 3 -15.40 25.44 -5.84
N GLN A 4 -14.52 25.60 -6.81
CA GLN A 4 -13.56 24.59 -7.25
C GLN A 4 -12.39 24.59 -6.25
N GLY A 5 -11.99 23.42 -5.72
CA GLY A 5 -10.60 23.27 -5.25
C GLY A 5 -10.29 22.41 -4.03
N GLN A 6 -11.25 21.82 -3.32
CA GLN A 6 -10.90 20.86 -2.26
C GLN A 6 -10.66 19.47 -2.87
N GLN A 7 -9.49 19.35 -3.51
CA GLN A 7 -9.10 18.27 -4.41
C GLN A 7 -8.94 16.94 -3.66
N HIS A 8 -10.04 16.18 -3.59
CA HIS A 8 -10.14 14.73 -3.46
C HIS A 8 -9.41 13.96 -2.32
N PRO A 9 -9.40 14.44 -1.05
CA PRO A 9 -8.86 13.65 0.06
C PRO A 9 -9.55 12.27 0.21
N ILE A 10 -10.85 12.17 -0.08
CA ILE A 10 -11.61 10.92 0.02
C ILE A 10 -11.17 9.85 -0.98
N SER A 11 -10.74 10.26 -2.19
CA SER A 11 -10.35 9.30 -3.23
C SER A 11 -8.96 8.74 -2.96
N ILE A 12 -8.08 9.53 -2.34
CA ILE A 12 -6.77 9.09 -1.85
C ILE A 12 -6.97 8.00 -0.78
N TYR A 13 -7.81 8.22 0.24
CA TYR A 13 -8.07 7.21 1.26
C TYR A 13 -8.62 5.89 0.68
N PHE A 14 -9.55 5.96 -0.30
CA PHE A 14 -10.06 4.78 -0.98
C PHE A 14 -8.97 4.03 -1.76
N TRP A 15 -8.07 4.78 -2.42
CA TRP A 15 -6.91 4.21 -3.12
C TRP A 15 -5.93 3.53 -2.16
N VAL A 16 -5.64 4.15 -1.02
CA VAL A 16 -4.76 3.58 0.02
C VAL A 16 -5.37 2.34 0.61
N TRP A 17 -6.66 2.38 0.91
CA TRP A 17 -7.39 1.24 1.42
C TRP A 17 -7.34 0.08 0.43
N GLY A 18 -7.58 0.35 -0.86
CA GLY A 18 -7.45 -0.63 -1.94
C GLY A 18 -6.04 -1.18 -2.08
N LEU A 19 -5.01 -0.32 -2.05
CA LEU A 19 -3.61 -0.74 -2.14
C LEU A 19 -3.19 -1.58 -0.94
N LEU A 20 -3.56 -1.19 0.29
CA LEU A 20 -3.32 -1.98 1.50
C LEU A 20 -4.03 -3.34 1.46
N PHE A 21 -5.26 -3.37 0.93
CA PHE A 21 -6.01 -4.62 0.75
C PHE A 21 -5.30 -5.56 -0.23
N VAL A 22 -4.92 -5.05 -1.41
CA VAL A 22 -4.15 -5.82 -2.40
C VAL A 22 -2.82 -6.29 -1.81
N LEU A 23 -2.15 -5.44 -1.03
CA LEU A 23 -0.89 -5.81 -0.40
C LEU A 23 -1.05 -6.96 0.61
N SER A 24 -2.10 -6.91 1.44
CA SER A 24 -2.45 -8.01 2.35
C SER A 24 -2.76 -9.30 1.59
N ALA A 25 -3.54 -9.21 0.49
CA ALA A 25 -3.86 -10.36 -0.33
C ALA A 25 -2.61 -10.96 -1.01
N ALA A 26 -1.71 -10.11 -1.50
CA ALA A 26 -0.46 -10.53 -2.10
C ALA A 26 0.48 -11.18 -1.05
N SER A 27 0.56 -10.64 0.16
CA SER A 27 1.31 -11.28 1.26
C SER A 27 0.77 -12.66 1.58
N TYR A 28 -0.55 -12.80 1.66
CA TYR A 28 -1.20 -14.08 1.91
C TYR A 28 -0.99 -15.10 0.77
N MET A 29 -1.02 -14.65 -0.48
CA MET A 29 -0.76 -15.50 -1.64
C MET A 29 0.68 -16.01 -1.66
N VAL A 30 1.64 -15.20 -1.23
CA VAL A 30 3.04 -15.62 -1.10
C VAL A 30 3.21 -16.73 -0.06
N ASP A 31 2.53 -16.59 1.07
CA ASP A 31 2.49 -17.65 2.08
C ASP A 31 1.79 -18.91 1.52
N TYR A 32 0.75 -18.75 0.71
CA TYR A 32 0.02 -19.87 0.09
C TYR A 32 0.85 -20.67 -0.91
N VAL A 33 1.65 -20.00 -1.76
CA VAL A 33 2.51 -20.67 -2.74
C VAL A 33 3.75 -21.30 -2.08
N ALA A 34 3.96 -21.06 -0.78
CA ALA A 34 4.98 -21.71 0.04
C ALA A 34 6.38 -21.71 -0.61
N PHE A 35 6.77 -20.56 -1.19
CA PHE A 35 8.07 -20.43 -1.84
C PHE A 35 9.21 -20.72 -0.86
N GLN A 36 10.11 -21.63 -1.24
CA GLN A 36 11.26 -22.02 -0.42
C GLN A 36 12.53 -21.26 -0.85
N GLY A 37 13.42 -21.02 0.11
CA GLY A 37 14.73 -20.36 -0.12
C GLY A 37 14.66 -18.83 -0.19
N TYR A 38 15.49 -18.24 -1.05
CA TYR A 38 15.68 -16.79 -1.15
C TYR A 38 14.41 -16.01 -1.57
N VAL A 39 13.52 -16.65 -2.34
CA VAL A 39 12.28 -16.04 -2.82
C VAL A 39 11.39 -15.59 -1.65
N ARG A 40 11.35 -16.36 -0.55
CA ARG A 40 10.60 -15.99 0.66
C ARG A 40 11.16 -14.73 1.31
N TRP A 41 12.49 -14.65 1.40
CA TRP A 41 13.18 -13.49 1.96
C TRP A 41 12.94 -12.23 1.13
N THR A 42 13.07 -12.33 -0.19
CA THR A 42 12.83 -11.19 -1.09
C THR A 42 11.38 -10.70 -1.00
N LEU A 43 10.40 -11.61 -0.97
CA LEU A 43 8.98 -11.25 -0.85
C LEU A 43 8.64 -10.60 0.49
N ILE A 44 9.16 -11.12 1.62
CA ILE A 44 8.95 -10.49 2.94
C ILE A 44 9.47 -9.04 2.93
N ILE A 45 10.67 -8.82 2.40
CA ILE A 45 11.26 -7.48 2.32
C ILE A 45 10.42 -6.58 1.40
N ILE A 46 9.98 -7.09 0.25
CA ILE A 46 9.11 -6.35 -0.68
C ILE A 46 7.78 -5.96 0.00
N PHE A 47 7.11 -6.88 0.70
CA PHE A 47 5.88 -6.55 1.42
C PHE A 47 6.09 -5.56 2.56
N MET A 48 7.18 -5.69 3.31
CA MET A 48 7.56 -4.71 4.33
C MET A 48 7.77 -3.32 3.73
N MET A 49 8.55 -3.23 2.65
CA MET A 49 8.83 -1.97 1.95
C MET A 49 7.58 -1.36 1.33
N LEU A 50 6.74 -2.16 0.68
CA LEU A 50 5.50 -1.66 0.06
C LEU A 50 4.50 -1.18 1.10
N LYS A 51 4.30 -1.92 2.20
CA LYS A 51 3.37 -1.51 3.27
C LYS A 51 3.85 -0.23 3.95
N ALA A 52 5.13 -0.17 4.33
CA ALA A 52 5.71 0.99 4.98
C ALA A 52 5.77 2.19 4.02
N GLY A 53 6.18 1.97 2.77
CA GLY A 53 6.23 2.98 1.72
C GLY A 53 4.87 3.57 1.40
N LEU A 54 3.81 2.74 1.36
CA LEU A 54 2.43 3.22 1.22
C LEU A 54 2.01 4.14 2.37
N ILE A 55 2.32 3.76 3.61
CA ILE A 55 1.99 4.58 4.77
C ILE A 55 2.77 5.90 4.72
N VAL A 56 4.07 5.86 4.44
CA VAL A 56 4.93 7.05 4.38
C VAL A 56 4.53 7.97 3.24
N ALA A 57 4.32 7.45 2.03
CA ALA A 57 3.91 8.25 0.88
C ALA A 57 2.62 9.01 1.15
N ILE A 58 1.67 8.40 1.87
CA ILE A 58 0.39 9.03 2.20
C ILE A 58 0.53 10.01 3.35
N PHE A 59 1.17 9.60 4.45
CA PHE A 59 1.31 10.45 5.63
C PHE A 59 2.21 11.65 5.37
N MET A 60 3.31 11.49 4.65
CA MET A 60 4.14 12.64 4.25
C MET A 60 3.45 13.54 3.25
N HIS A 61 2.75 12.98 2.24
CA HIS A 61 2.09 13.80 1.24
C HIS A 61 0.83 14.50 1.75
N MET A 62 0.25 14.05 2.86
CA MET A 62 -0.84 14.72 3.59
C MET A 62 -0.35 15.68 4.68
N MET A 63 0.91 15.55 5.15
CA MET A 63 1.51 16.44 6.15
C MET A 63 2.24 17.66 5.54
N TRP A 64 2.24 17.82 4.21
CA TRP A 64 2.71 19.00 3.49
C TRP A 64 1.59 19.53 2.59
#